data_AF-A0A7Y7D9V2-F1
#
_entry.id   AF-A0A7Y7D9V2-F1
#
_cell.length_a   1.000
_cell.length_b   1.000
_cell.length_c   1.000
_cell.angle_alpha   90.00
_cell.angle_beta   90.00
_cell.angle_gamma   90.00
#
_symmetry.space_group_name_H-M   'P 1'
#
loop_
_entity.id
_entity.type
_entity.pdbx_description
1 polymer ?
#
loop_
_entity_poly.entity_id
_entity_poly.type
_entity_poly.pdbx_seq_one_letter_code
_entity_poly.pdbx_strand_id
1 'polypeptide(L)'
;MAARALLRNEQQVADKSSRLDLDVDDDGSVRLCFGPDNPESGPANWIPRGPGKAWFTYFRFYSPTDAYFDRSRALTDIGKR
;
A
#
# COMPACT_ATOMS: atom_id res chain seq x y z
N MET A 1 19.37 -12.68 -2.15
CA MET A 1 18.88 -12.34 -3.50
C MET A 1 17.58 -11.56 -3.39
N ALA A 2 17.45 -10.46 -4.13
CA ALA A 2 16.17 -9.77 -4.30
C ALA A 2 15.38 -10.48 -5.42
N ALA A 3 14.20 -11.00 -5.09
CA ALA A 3 13.28 -11.63 -6.04
C ALA A 3 12.10 -10.69 -6.29
N ARG A 4 11.59 -10.67 -7.52
CA ARG A 4 10.37 -9.95 -7.91
C ARG A 4 9.13 -10.74 -7.47
N ALA A 5 9.06 -11.02 -6.16
CA ALA A 5 8.05 -11.87 -5.54
C ALA A 5 7.39 -11.11 -4.38
N LEU A 6 6.34 -11.70 -3.81
CA LEU A 6 5.68 -11.15 -2.62
C LEU A 6 6.67 -10.97 -1.47
N LEU A 7 6.50 -9.88 -0.75
CA LEU A 7 7.29 -9.57 0.42
C LEU A 7 6.99 -10.60 1.51
N ARG A 8 8.05 -11.17 2.10
CA ARG A 8 7.94 -12.04 3.28
C ARG A 8 8.31 -11.24 4.51
N ASN A 9 7.40 -11.20 5.48
CA ASN A 9 7.58 -10.61 6.81
C ASN A 9 6.90 -11.49 7.86
N GLU A 10 7.16 -11.21 9.13
CA GLU A 10 6.65 -11.99 10.27
C GLU A 10 5.12 -11.93 10.38
N GLN A 11 4.54 -10.81 9.97
CA GLN A 11 3.09 -10.57 9.99
C GLN A 11 2.36 -11.30 8.84
N GLN A 12 3.10 -11.87 7.89
CA GLN A 12 2.57 -12.47 6.66
C GLN A 12 1.65 -11.53 5.84
N VAL A 13 1.93 -10.23 5.87
CA VAL A 13 1.17 -9.20 5.16
C VAL A 13 1.99 -8.65 4.00
N ALA A 14 1.59 -8.92 2.76
CA ALA A 14 2.30 -8.42 1.57
C ALA A 14 1.54 -7.29 0.84
N ASP A 15 0.27 -7.04 1.19
CA ASP A 15 -0.60 -6.09 0.54
C ASP A 15 -1.67 -5.52 1.49
N LYS A 16 -2.42 -4.55 0.97
CA LYS A 16 -3.69 -4.08 1.52
C LYS A 16 -4.71 -4.01 0.39
N SER A 17 -5.94 -4.37 0.71
CA SER A 17 -7.05 -4.46 -0.25
C SER A 17 -8.22 -3.63 0.26
N SER A 18 -8.97 -3.02 -0.65
CA SER A 18 -10.21 -2.30 -0.34
C SER A 18 -11.32 -3.19 0.24
N ARG A 19 -11.10 -4.51 0.32
CA ARG A 19 -11.99 -5.47 0.98
C ARG A 19 -11.69 -5.66 2.48
N LEU A 20 -10.62 -5.07 2.99
CA LEU A 20 -10.26 -5.09 4.40
C LEU A 20 -10.88 -3.88 5.11
N ASP A 21 -10.97 -3.96 6.44
CA ASP A 21 -11.29 -2.81 7.28
C ASP A 21 -10.06 -1.89 7.34
N LEU A 22 -10.08 -0.87 6.47
CA LEU A 22 -9.03 0.16 6.36
C LEU A 22 -9.50 1.43 7.06
N ASP A 23 -8.55 2.16 7.65
CA ASP A 23 -8.82 3.49 8.18
C ASP A 23 -8.94 4.47 7.01
N VAL A 24 -10.08 5.18 6.95
CA VAL A 24 -10.39 6.15 5.90
C VAL A 24 -10.28 7.54 6.50
N ASP A 25 -9.53 8.42 5.84
CA ASP A 25 -9.40 9.83 6.22
C ASP A 25 -10.73 10.58 5.98
N ASP A 26 -10.92 11.74 6.62
CA ASP A 26 -12.17 12.53 6.53
C ASP A 26 -12.55 12.94 5.09
N ASP A 27 -11.57 13.03 4.19
CA ASP A 27 -11.76 13.35 2.77
C ASP A 27 -12.13 12.13 1.91
N GLY A 28 -12.29 10.96 2.54
CA GLY A 28 -12.58 9.68 1.89
C GLY A 28 -11.36 8.98 1.30
N SER A 29 -10.15 9.52 1.48
CA SER A 29 -8.92 8.88 1.04
C SER A 29 -8.43 7.81 2.03
N VAL A 30 -7.56 6.93 1.56
CA VAL A 30 -6.89 5.92 2.40
C VAL A 30 -5.40 6.08 2.26
N ARG A 31 -4.73 6.35 3.38
CA ARG A 31 -3.27 6.46 3.43
C ARG A 31 -2.62 5.15 3.83
N LEU A 32 -1.91 4.52 2.89
CA LEU A 32 -1.10 3.34 3.17
C LEU A 32 0.31 3.71 3.66
N CYS A 33 0.75 3.02 4.71
CA CYS A 33 2.06 3.23 5.32
C CYS A 33 2.94 1.99 5.14
N PHE A 34 4.23 2.21 4.86
CA PHE A 34 5.20 1.13 4.66
C PHE A 34 6.39 1.35 5.61
N GLY A 35 6.64 0.44 6.54
CA GLY A 35 7.71 0.61 7.53
C GLY A 35 8.08 -0.68 8.28
N PRO A 36 9.27 -0.73 8.90
CA PRO A 36 9.66 -1.87 9.75
C PRO A 36 8.84 -1.93 11.04
N ASP A 37 8.46 -0.77 11.55
CA ASP A 37 7.75 -0.64 12.81
C ASP A 37 6.25 -0.43 12.57
N ASN A 38 5.45 -0.96 13.48
CA ASN A 38 4.02 -0.73 13.50
C ASN A 38 3.76 0.76 13.80
N PRO A 39 3.02 1.49 12.95
CA PRO A 39 2.75 2.90 13.20
C PRO A 39 1.85 3.12 14.42
N GLU A 40 1.96 4.29 15.05
CA GLU A 40 1.12 4.69 16.21
C GLU A 40 -0.38 4.65 15.90
N SER A 41 -0.75 4.89 14.63
CA SER A 41 -2.13 4.81 14.14
C SER A 41 -2.68 3.38 14.09
N GLY A 42 -1.85 2.36 14.27
CA GLY A 42 -2.25 0.96 14.21
C GLY A 42 -2.07 0.30 12.84
N PRO A 43 -2.34 -1.02 12.75
CA PRO A 43 -1.89 -1.85 11.63
C PRO A 43 -2.84 -1.85 10.41
N ALA A 44 -4.00 -1.19 10.49
CA ALA A 44 -5.06 -1.28 9.47
C ALA A 44 -4.54 -0.90 8.08
N ASN A 45 -3.77 0.20 7.99
CA ASN A 45 -3.22 0.70 6.72
C ASN A 45 -1.72 0.41 6.53
N TRP A 46 -1.12 -0.42 7.39
CA TRP A 46 0.32 -0.66 7.41
C TRP A 46 0.74 -1.94 6.65
N ILE A 47 1.76 -1.83 5.81
CA ILE A 47 2.44 -2.95 5.15
C ILE A 47 3.86 -3.07 5.73
N PRO A 48 4.14 -4.14 6.50
CA PRO A 48 5.43 -4.32 7.18
C PRO A 48 6.56 -4.57 6.20
N ARG A 49 7.71 -3.91 6.40
CA ARG A 49 8.89 -4.07 5.55
C ARG A 49 10.19 -4.16 6.36
N GLY A 50 11.07 -5.07 5.98
CA GLY A 50 12.41 -5.13 6.59
C GLY A 50 13.31 -3.96 6.16
N PRO A 51 14.26 -3.52 7.02
CA PRO A 51 15.23 -2.49 6.67
C PRO A 51 16.20 -2.96 5.58
N GLY A 52 16.75 -2.00 4.82
CA GLY A 52 17.85 -2.23 3.87
C GLY A 52 17.50 -3.03 2.61
N LYS A 53 16.22 -3.36 2.37
CA LYS A 53 15.77 -4.09 1.17
C LYS A 53 14.98 -3.20 0.22
N ALA A 54 15.43 -3.15 -1.03
CA ALA A 54 14.69 -2.54 -2.13
C ALA A 54 13.37 -3.30 -2.37
N TRP A 55 12.39 -2.56 -2.88
CA TRP A 55 11.03 -3.04 -3.10
C TRP A 55 10.37 -2.21 -4.19
N PHE A 56 9.25 -2.73 -4.67
CA PHE A 56 8.32 -2.03 -5.54
C PHE A 56 6.91 -2.50 -5.17
N THR A 57 5.89 -1.81 -5.63
CA THR A 57 4.49 -2.18 -5.41
C THR A 57 3.75 -2.34 -6.72
N TYR A 58 2.67 -3.11 -6.70
CA TYR A 58 1.65 -3.11 -7.73
C TYR A 58 0.35 -2.56 -7.14
N PHE A 59 -0.11 -1.45 -7.68
CA PHE A 59 -1.46 -0.97 -7.46
C PHE A 59 -2.38 -1.61 -8.50
N ARG A 60 -3.38 -2.37 -8.06
CA ARG A 60 -4.27 -3.14 -8.96
C ARG A 60 -5.68 -2.57 -8.91
N PHE A 61 -6.17 -2.12 -10.06
CA PHE A 61 -7.58 -1.86 -10.26
C PHE A 61 -8.28 -3.14 -10.73
N TYR A 62 -9.41 -3.46 -10.12
CA TYR A 62 -10.31 -4.52 -10.57
C TYR A 62 -11.54 -3.85 -11.18
N SER A 63 -11.77 -4.08 -12.47
CA SER A 63 -12.82 -3.39 -13.25
C SER A 63 -12.71 -1.86 -13.19
N PRO A 64 -11.60 -1.27 -13.67
CA PRO A 64 -11.42 0.19 -13.68
C PRO A 64 -12.50 0.87 -14.53
N THR A 65 -12.88 2.09 -14.13
CA THR A 65 -13.75 2.98 -14.89
C THR A 65 -12.96 3.79 -15.92
N ASP A 66 -13.66 4.54 -16.79
CA ASP A 66 -13.04 5.40 -17.81
C ASP A 66 -12.02 6.40 -17.23
N ALA A 67 -12.25 6.85 -15.98
CA ALA A 67 -11.37 7.77 -15.26
C ALA A 67 -9.92 7.27 -15.07
N TYR A 68 -9.72 5.94 -15.13
CA TYR A 68 -8.39 5.35 -15.13
C TYR A 68 -7.71 5.49 -16.51
N PHE A 69 -8.46 5.22 -17.58
CA PHE A 69 -7.93 5.21 -18.96
C PHE A 69 -7.68 6.62 -19.48
N ASP A 70 -8.54 7.57 -19.14
CA ASP A 70 -8.39 8.99 -19.50
C ASP A 70 -7.37 9.74 -18.62
N ARG A 71 -6.85 9.08 -17.56
CA ARG A 71 -5.87 9.61 -16.59
C ARG A 71 -6.37 10.83 -15.79
N SER A 72 -7.68 11.02 -15.66
CA SER A 72 -8.28 12.06 -14.82
C SER A 72 -8.06 11.84 -13.32
N ARG A 73 -7.79 10.59 -12.91
CA ARG A 73 -7.47 10.20 -11.52
C ARG A 73 -6.11 9.50 -11.48
N ALA A 74 -5.03 10.27 -11.31
CA ALA A 74 -3.68 9.71 -11.15
C ALA A 74 -3.41 9.32 -9.70
N LEU A 75 -2.76 8.16 -9.50
CA LEU A 75 -2.19 7.79 -8.20
C LEU A 75 -0.98 8.68 -7.93
N THR A 76 -0.85 9.18 -6.71
CA THR A 76 0.31 9.95 -6.28
C THR A 76 1.53 9.06 -6.07
N ASP A 77 2.71 9.66 -6.17
CA ASP A 77 3.96 8.96 -5.85
C ASP A 77 4.03 8.57 -4.37
N ILE A 78 4.79 7.51 -4.09
CA ILE A 78 5.08 7.09 -2.72
C ILE A 78 6.10 8.07 -2.12
N GLY A 79 5.63 8.96 -1.25
CA GLY A 79 6.45 9.91 -0.52
C GLY A 79 7.18 9.29 0.68
N LYS A 80 8.26 9.96 1.11
CA LYS A 80 8.85 9.75 2.43
C LYS A 80 8.22 10.73 3.42
N ARG A 81 8.08 10.30 4.67
CA ARG A 81 7.74 11.18 5.79
C ARG A 81 9.00 11.46 6.60
#